data_AF-A0A7S2AZA4-F1
#
_entry.id   AF-A0A7S2AZA4-F1
#
_cell.length_a   1.000
_cell.length_b   1.000
_cell.length_c   1.000
_cell.angle_alpha   90.00
_cell.angle_beta   90.00
_cell.angle_gamma   90.00
#
_symmetry.space_group_name_H-M   'P 1'
#
loop_
_entity.id
_entity.type
_entity.pdbx_description
1 polymer ?
#
loop_
_entity_poly.entity_id
_entity_poly.type
_entity_poly.pdbx_seq_one_letter_code
_entity_poly.pdbx_strand_id
1 'polypeptide(L)'
;GSLMRRFVENRDCECEDHCWRCSVELDLKVSYDDKQNEMAMEGDEQDEEGTNIVVTSADLKSNDDDVRAITFGNKEDEANSQDKGISILKLAAGQEIELKAIAICGIAKEHAKWSPVSACVFRFNPIITMDKDVLDRLSLEQKREIVESDPNKVFHLNEQGGSFGKGEIVVAKPEDCTFCEDVVVKAKEIAGEECISIRPDMNHFIYTVETIGSLAPEQVVKEGLHALKYKMQELTNHTAAIAEDQQLQGQGAAMN
;
A
#
# COMPACT_ATOMS: atom_id res chain seq x y z
N GLY A 1 15.37 -1.52 17.25
CA GLY A 1 14.74 -2.81 16.90
C GLY A 1 13.32 -2.51 16.46
N SER A 2 12.80 -3.18 15.44
CA SER A 2 11.45 -2.90 14.93
C SER A 2 10.39 -3.24 16.00
N LEU A 3 9.50 -2.29 16.29
CA LEU A 3 8.34 -2.42 17.19
C LEU A 3 7.49 -3.68 16.90
N MET A 4 7.50 -4.18 15.67
CA MET A 4 6.78 -5.40 15.27
C MET A 4 7.19 -6.67 16.03
N ARG A 5 8.36 -6.71 16.68
CA ARG A 5 8.79 -7.87 17.48
C ARG A 5 8.59 -7.69 18.98
N ARG A 6 8.06 -6.54 19.42
CA ARG A 6 7.79 -6.26 20.83
C ARG A 6 6.51 -6.96 21.30
N PHE A 7 5.49 -6.98 20.45
CA PHE A 7 4.20 -7.57 20.78
C PHE A 7 4.08 -8.99 20.23
N VAL A 8 3.50 -9.87 21.04
CA VAL A 8 3.14 -11.24 20.65
C VAL A 8 1.68 -11.23 20.21
N GLU A 9 1.35 -12.02 19.18
CA GLU A 9 -0.05 -12.20 18.79
C GLU A 9 -0.85 -12.77 19.96
N ASN A 10 -2.09 -12.30 20.18
CA ASN A 10 -2.83 -12.69 21.38
C ASN A 10 -3.06 -14.21 21.48
N ARG A 11 -3.18 -14.90 20.33
CA ARG A 11 -3.30 -16.37 20.26
C ARG A 11 -2.06 -17.14 20.72
N ASP A 12 -0.90 -16.50 20.67
CA ASP A 12 0.39 -17.09 21.03
C ASP A 12 0.86 -16.59 22.41
N CYS A 13 0.02 -15.81 23.10
CA CYS A 13 0.29 -15.29 24.43
C CYS A 13 -0.24 -16.24 25.50
N GLU A 14 0.49 -16.37 26.61
CA GLU A 14 0.13 -17.25 27.74
C GLU A 14 -0.85 -16.62 28.75
N CYS A 15 -1.42 -15.44 28.44
CA CYS A 15 -2.37 -14.76 29.33
C CYS A 15 -3.82 -15.19 29.05
N GLU A 16 -4.69 -15.08 30.06
CA GLU A 16 -6.13 -15.41 29.91
C GLU A 16 -6.90 -14.37 29.09
N ASP A 17 -6.62 -13.08 29.31
CA ASP A 17 -7.28 -11.97 28.61
C ASP A 17 -6.27 -11.17 27.77
N HIS A 18 -5.69 -10.14 28.37
CA HIS A 18 -4.81 -9.17 27.74
C HIS A 18 -3.71 -8.75 28.70
N CYS A 19 -2.48 -8.61 28.20
CA CYS A 19 -1.34 -8.16 28.99
C CYS A 19 -0.45 -7.20 28.21
N TRP A 20 0.52 -6.60 28.87
CA TRP A 20 1.46 -5.65 28.28
C TRP A 20 2.30 -6.22 27.11
N ARG A 21 2.34 -7.54 26.93
CA ARG A 21 3.05 -8.21 25.82
C ARG A 21 2.20 -8.41 24.57
N CYS A 22 0.88 -8.44 24.68
CA CYS A 22 -0.01 -8.76 23.56
C CYS A 22 -1.02 -7.66 23.23
N SER A 23 -1.08 -6.61 24.05
CA SER A 23 -2.06 -5.54 23.88
C SER A 23 -1.58 -4.19 24.40
N VAL A 24 -2.20 -3.14 23.90
CA VAL A 24 -2.07 -1.76 24.35
C VAL A 24 -3.46 -1.21 24.64
N GLU A 25 -3.60 -0.44 25.72
CA GLU A 25 -4.87 0.24 26.04
C GLU A 25 -4.87 1.65 25.45
N LEU A 26 -6.00 2.02 24.85
CA LEU A 26 -6.28 3.34 24.32
C LEU A 26 -7.52 3.90 25.05
N ASP A 27 -7.30 4.94 25.83
CA ASP A 27 -8.34 5.64 26.58
C ASP A 27 -8.79 6.88 25.81
N LEU A 28 -10.10 7.01 25.58
CA LEU A 28 -10.72 8.21 25.04
C LEU A 28 -11.73 8.72 26.06
N LYS A 29 -11.39 9.84 26.69
CA LYS A 29 -12.23 10.52 27.67
C LYS A 29 -12.28 12.00 27.33
N VAL A 30 -13.40 12.43 26.76
CA VAL A 30 -13.60 13.81 26.30
C VAL A 30 -15.00 14.26 26.66
N SER A 31 -15.10 15.39 27.35
CA SER A 31 -16.37 16.11 27.54
C SER A 31 -16.38 17.34 26.64
N TYR A 32 -17.57 17.77 26.22
CA TYR A 32 -17.72 18.99 25.43
C TYR A 32 -17.15 20.21 26.19
N ASP A 33 -17.52 20.36 27.47
CA ASP A 33 -17.18 21.55 28.25
C ASP A 33 -15.67 21.65 28.51
N ASP A 34 -14.98 20.54 28.80
CA ASP A 34 -13.53 20.53 29.03
C ASP A 34 -12.77 20.91 27.75
N LYS A 35 -13.12 20.28 26.63
CA LYS A 35 -12.44 20.52 25.35
C LYS A 35 -12.71 21.92 24.80
N GLN A 36 -13.90 22.47 25.04
CA GLN A 36 -14.20 23.87 24.70
C GLN A 36 -13.29 24.83 25.45
N ASN A 37 -13.07 24.60 26.75
CA ASN A 37 -12.19 25.42 27.58
C ASN A 37 -10.72 25.32 27.14
N GLU A 38 -10.26 24.12 26.78
CA GLU A 38 -8.91 23.91 26.23
C GLU A 38 -8.70 24.70 24.93
N MET A 39 -9.63 24.59 23.97
CA MET A 39 -9.55 25.31 22.70
C MET A 39 -9.59 26.84 22.88
N ALA A 40 -10.39 27.33 23.82
CA ALA A 40 -10.44 28.76 24.15
C ALA A 40 -9.11 29.28 24.75
N MET A 41 -8.34 28.43 25.43
CA MET A 41 -7.01 28.79 25.94
C MET A 41 -5.90 28.72 24.89
N GLU A 42 -6.03 27.84 23.89
CA GLU A 42 -5.05 27.69 22.79
C GLU A 42 -5.16 28.79 21.72
N GLY A 43 -6.23 29.60 21.74
CA GLY A 43 -6.39 30.74 20.84
C GLY A 43 -6.83 30.37 19.42
N ASP A 44 -7.41 29.18 19.23
CA ASP A 44 -8.07 28.80 17.97
C ASP A 44 -9.29 29.72 17.76
N GLU A 45 -9.27 30.50 16.67
CA GLU A 45 -10.38 31.38 16.29
C GLU A 45 -11.65 30.56 16.04
N GLN A 46 -12.73 30.91 16.75
CA GLN A 46 -14.02 30.25 16.63
C GLN A 46 -14.69 30.62 15.30
N ASP A 47 -15.23 29.62 14.61
CA ASP A 47 -16.43 29.84 13.81
C ASP A 47 -17.58 30.12 14.80
N GLU A 48 -18.04 31.37 14.83
CA GLU A 48 -19.13 31.88 15.66
C GLU A 48 -20.47 31.18 15.34
N GLU A 49 -20.72 29.96 15.83
CA GLU A 49 -22.09 29.39 15.89
C GLU A 49 -22.15 28.03 16.60
N GLY A 50 -22.33 27.99 17.94
CA GLY A 50 -22.82 26.80 18.65
C GLY A 50 -22.24 25.45 18.19
N THR A 51 -20.93 25.41 17.93
CA THR A 51 -20.32 24.42 17.04
C THR A 51 -20.04 23.13 17.80
N ASN A 52 -20.55 22.01 17.28
CA ASN A 52 -20.21 20.70 17.81
C ASN A 52 -18.69 20.51 17.84
N ILE A 53 -18.15 20.00 18.94
CA ILE A 53 -16.72 19.70 19.07
C ILE A 53 -16.41 18.39 18.38
N VAL A 54 -15.38 18.38 17.54
CA VAL A 54 -14.90 17.17 16.88
C VAL A 54 -13.94 16.45 17.82
N VAL A 55 -14.26 15.19 18.13
CA VAL A 55 -13.35 14.25 18.79
C VAL A 55 -12.64 13.48 17.69
N THR A 56 -11.32 13.43 17.77
CA THR A 56 -10.41 12.94 16.73
C THR A 56 -9.50 11.83 17.25
N SER A 57 -8.76 11.18 16.34
CA SER A 57 -7.77 10.17 16.72
C SER A 57 -6.64 10.69 17.62
N ALA A 58 -6.39 12.00 17.64
CA ALA A 58 -5.41 12.61 18.54
C ALA A 58 -5.85 12.61 20.02
N ASP A 59 -7.16 12.48 20.28
CA ASP A 59 -7.70 12.42 21.64
C ASP A 59 -7.54 11.03 22.29
N LEU A 60 -7.16 10.01 21.52
CA LEU A 60 -6.89 8.66 22.02
C LEU A 60 -5.54 8.62 22.74
N LYS A 61 -5.57 8.48 24.06
CA LYS A 61 -4.37 8.39 24.90
C LYS A 61 -3.96 6.94 25.05
N SER A 62 -2.71 6.63 24.69
CA SER A 62 -2.15 5.30 24.91
C SER A 62 -1.53 5.18 26.29
N ASN A 63 -1.58 3.98 26.86
CA ASN A 63 -0.81 3.61 28.05
C ASN A 63 0.64 3.19 27.73
N ASP A 64 1.05 3.23 26.46
CA ASP A 64 2.38 2.81 25.99
C ASP A 64 3.02 3.94 25.18
N ASP A 65 4.17 4.46 25.64
CA ASP A 65 4.85 5.60 25.01
C ASP A 65 5.29 5.35 23.56
N ASP A 66 5.49 4.08 23.18
CA ASP A 66 5.91 3.70 21.83
C ASP A 66 4.72 3.50 20.87
N VAL A 67 3.49 3.52 21.37
CA VAL A 67 2.29 3.25 20.58
C VAL A 67 1.35 4.44 20.64
N ARG A 68 0.99 4.95 19.47
CA ARG A 68 0.01 6.05 19.36
C ARG A 68 -0.98 5.76 18.26
N ALA A 69 -2.19 6.29 18.41
CA ALA A 69 -3.15 6.31 17.32
C ALA A 69 -2.57 7.09 16.14
N ILE A 70 -2.78 6.58 14.93
CA ILE A 70 -2.35 7.26 13.72
C ILE A 70 -3.30 8.43 13.46
N THR A 71 -2.72 9.60 13.27
CA THR A 71 -3.44 10.84 12.93
C THR A 71 -3.33 11.13 11.43
N PHE A 72 -2.12 11.04 10.88
CA PHE A 72 -1.80 11.30 9.47
C PHE A 72 -0.91 10.21 8.88
N GLY A 73 -0.92 10.09 7.55
CA GLY A 73 -0.12 9.11 6.83
C GLY A 73 1.38 9.38 6.90
N ASN A 74 1.78 10.66 6.97
CA ASN A 74 3.16 11.08 7.12
C ASN A 74 3.25 12.46 7.82
N LYS A 75 4.47 12.89 8.17
CA LYS A 75 4.72 14.16 8.88
C LYS A 75 4.49 15.41 8.03
N GLU A 76 4.61 15.30 6.71
CA GLU A 76 4.39 16.41 5.80
C GLU A 76 2.89 16.71 5.70
N ASP A 77 2.06 15.67 5.61
CA ASP A 77 0.60 15.79 5.68
C ASP A 77 0.17 16.40 7.01
N GLU A 78 0.74 15.94 8.12
CA GLU A 78 0.49 16.50 9.47
C GLU A 78 0.84 17.99 9.55
N ALA A 79 1.97 18.41 8.98
CA ALA A 79 2.42 19.80 9.02
C ALA A 79 1.60 20.74 8.11
N ASN A 80 1.00 20.20 7.05
CA ASN A 80 0.22 20.95 6.06
C ASN A 80 -1.29 20.90 6.31
N SER A 81 -1.75 20.06 7.25
CA SER A 81 -3.16 19.88 7.57
C SER A 81 -3.67 20.93 8.55
N GLN A 82 -4.91 21.38 8.34
CA GLN A 82 -5.67 22.16 9.33
C GLN A 82 -6.42 21.26 10.32
N ASP A 83 -6.66 20.00 9.96
CA ASP A 83 -7.26 19.01 10.84
C ASP A 83 -6.25 18.58 11.91
N LYS A 84 -6.74 18.22 13.11
CA LYS A 84 -5.91 17.68 14.21
C LYS A 84 -5.80 16.14 14.20
N GLY A 85 -6.52 15.46 13.31
CA GLY A 85 -6.49 14.00 13.15
C GLY A 85 -7.78 13.44 12.55
N ILE A 86 -7.95 12.12 12.59
CA ILE A 86 -9.11 11.45 12.00
C ILE A 86 -10.33 11.69 12.89
N SER A 87 -11.38 12.33 12.36
CA SER A 87 -12.64 12.55 13.08
C SER A 87 -13.29 11.22 13.48
N ILE A 88 -13.52 11.02 14.78
CA ILE A 88 -14.22 9.86 15.35
C ILE A 88 -15.71 10.18 15.50
N LEU A 89 -16.03 11.30 16.14
CA LEU A 89 -17.40 11.74 16.39
C LEU A 89 -17.47 13.24 16.65
N LYS A 90 -18.69 13.78 16.76
CA LYS A 90 -18.95 15.15 17.16
C LYS A 90 -19.80 15.19 18.44
N LEU A 91 -19.41 16.03 19.40
CA LEU A 91 -20.13 16.26 20.65
C LEU A 91 -20.84 17.61 20.60
N ALA A 92 -22.09 17.65 21.07
CA ALA A 92 -22.81 18.87 21.36
C ALA A 92 -22.67 19.25 22.86
N ALA A 93 -23.12 20.45 23.21
CA ALA A 93 -23.07 20.94 24.59
C ALA A 93 -23.70 19.96 25.60
N GLY A 94 -22.98 19.69 26.69
CA GLY A 94 -23.38 18.72 27.72
C GLY A 94 -23.21 17.24 27.36
N GLN A 95 -22.65 16.92 26.19
CA GLN A 95 -22.29 15.54 25.83
C GLN A 95 -20.87 15.19 26.25
N GLU A 96 -20.68 13.92 26.61
CA GLU A 96 -19.39 13.34 26.95
C GLU A 96 -19.24 11.96 26.33
N ILE A 97 -17.99 11.56 26.10
CA ILE A 97 -17.64 10.18 25.75
C ILE A 97 -16.51 9.69 26.65
N GLU A 98 -16.70 8.48 27.18
CA GLU A 98 -15.66 7.71 27.85
C GLU A 98 -15.67 6.29 27.27
N LEU A 99 -14.56 5.90 26.64
CA LEU A 99 -14.33 4.53 26.19
C LEU A 99 -12.89 4.12 26.47
N LYS A 100 -12.72 2.82 26.68
CA LYS A 100 -11.43 2.14 26.73
C LYS A 100 -11.41 1.11 25.61
N ALA A 101 -10.41 1.20 24.74
CA ALA A 101 -10.19 0.26 23.65
C ALA A 101 -8.89 -0.52 23.88
N ILE A 102 -8.90 -1.80 23.50
CA ILE A 102 -7.74 -2.69 23.59
C ILE A 102 -7.24 -2.93 22.17
N ALA A 103 -6.05 -2.42 21.87
CA ALA A 103 -5.37 -2.65 20.60
C ALA A 103 -4.55 -3.94 20.68
N ILE A 104 -4.78 -4.85 19.72
CA ILE A 104 -4.08 -6.13 19.60
C ILE A 104 -3.45 -6.28 18.20
N CYS A 105 -2.36 -7.02 18.13
CA CYS A 105 -1.79 -7.45 16.86
C CYS A 105 -2.65 -8.53 16.21
N GLY A 106 -2.84 -8.43 14.90
CA GLY A 106 -3.55 -9.42 14.10
C GLY A 106 -3.13 -9.36 12.64
N ILE A 107 -3.74 -10.20 11.81
CA ILE A 107 -3.38 -10.33 10.40
C ILE A 107 -4.52 -9.89 9.47
N ALA A 108 -4.17 -9.28 8.34
CA ALA A 108 -5.14 -8.79 7.37
C ALA A 108 -6.10 -9.89 6.83
N LYS A 109 -5.69 -11.16 6.89
CA LYS A 109 -6.53 -12.32 6.53
C LYS A 109 -7.76 -12.46 7.43
N GLU A 110 -7.64 -12.06 8.70
CA GLU A 110 -8.75 -12.12 9.67
C GLU A 110 -9.62 -10.87 9.58
N HIS A 111 -9.01 -9.68 9.42
CA HIS A 111 -9.76 -8.44 9.28
C HIS A 111 -8.94 -7.35 8.56
N ALA A 112 -9.60 -6.58 7.69
CA ALA A 112 -8.97 -5.53 6.88
C ALA A 112 -8.29 -4.42 7.71
N LYS A 113 -8.80 -4.13 8.91
CA LYS A 113 -8.19 -3.17 9.88
C LYS A 113 -6.74 -3.47 10.25
N TRP A 114 -6.29 -4.71 10.07
CA TRP A 114 -4.91 -5.14 10.31
C TRP A 114 -4.05 -5.14 9.05
N SER A 115 -4.56 -4.65 7.92
CA SER A 115 -3.74 -4.36 6.75
C SER A 115 -2.85 -3.14 7.01
N PRO A 116 -1.52 -3.25 6.90
CA PRO A 116 -0.63 -2.09 7.01
C PRO A 116 -0.57 -1.26 5.72
N VAL A 117 -1.26 -1.70 4.67
CA VAL A 117 -1.26 -1.08 3.33
C VAL A 117 -2.67 -0.73 2.88
N SER A 118 -2.78 0.39 2.16
CA SER A 118 -3.96 0.76 1.38
C SER A 118 -3.92 0.10 0.00
N ALA A 119 -2.75 0.10 -0.64
CA ALA A 119 -2.52 -0.53 -1.93
C ALA A 119 -1.16 -1.24 -1.96
N CYS A 120 -1.15 -2.48 -2.45
CA CYS A 120 0.07 -3.21 -2.76
C CYS A 120 -0.19 -3.97 -4.05
N VAL A 121 0.25 -3.39 -5.15
CA VAL A 121 -0.03 -3.88 -6.51
C VAL A 121 1.26 -3.98 -7.29
N PHE A 122 1.27 -4.82 -8.32
CA PHE A 122 2.37 -4.89 -9.25
C PHE A 122 1.86 -4.84 -10.68
N ARG A 123 2.75 -4.44 -11.57
CA ARG A 123 2.56 -4.48 -13.01
C ARG A 123 3.84 -4.96 -13.68
N PHE A 124 3.72 -5.48 -14.89
CA PHE A 124 4.88 -5.90 -15.67
C PHE A 124 5.51 -4.71 -16.39
N ASN A 125 6.83 -4.70 -16.50
CA ASN A 125 7.50 -3.78 -17.40
C ASN A 125 7.13 -4.15 -18.85
N PRO A 126 6.68 -3.20 -19.68
CA PRO A 126 6.29 -3.50 -21.05
C PRO A 126 7.52 -3.64 -21.96
N ILE A 127 7.51 -4.67 -22.79
CA ILE A 127 8.40 -4.86 -23.93
C ILE A 127 7.65 -4.35 -25.16
N ILE A 128 8.10 -3.20 -25.67
CA ILE A 128 7.51 -2.57 -26.85
C ILE A 128 8.42 -2.86 -28.05
N THR A 129 7.87 -3.53 -29.07
CA THR A 129 8.54 -3.79 -30.34
C THR A 129 7.80 -3.10 -31.47
N MET A 130 8.55 -2.43 -32.34
CA MET A 130 8.01 -1.67 -33.47
C MET A 130 8.68 -2.11 -34.77
N ASP A 131 7.88 -2.35 -35.80
CA ASP A 131 8.36 -2.58 -37.15
C ASP A 131 8.60 -1.24 -37.84
N LYS A 132 9.88 -0.87 -37.95
CA LYS A 132 10.30 0.39 -38.55
C LYS A 132 9.97 0.47 -40.03
N ASP A 133 10.05 -0.63 -40.77
CA ASP A 133 9.82 -0.66 -42.21
C ASP A 133 8.34 -0.42 -42.54
N VAL A 134 7.44 -0.88 -41.68
CA VAL A 134 6.01 -0.56 -41.78
C VAL A 134 5.75 0.89 -41.38
N LEU A 135 6.27 1.32 -40.24
CA LEU A 135 6.02 2.67 -39.73
C LEU A 135 6.58 3.76 -40.66
N ASP A 136 7.73 3.56 -41.28
CA ASP A 136 8.33 4.55 -42.18
C ASP A 136 7.61 4.73 -43.52
N ARG A 137 6.74 3.79 -43.90
CA ARG A 137 5.83 3.96 -45.04
C ARG A 137 4.66 4.89 -44.74
N LEU A 138 4.40 5.19 -43.46
CA LEU A 138 3.29 6.04 -43.03
C LEU A 138 3.65 7.52 -43.14
N SER A 139 2.64 8.33 -43.48
CA SER A 139 2.77 9.79 -43.47
C SER A 139 2.94 10.33 -42.04
N LEU A 140 3.48 11.55 -41.91
CA LEU A 140 3.63 12.21 -40.62
C LEU A 140 2.30 12.36 -39.87
N GLU A 141 1.21 12.62 -40.59
CA GLU A 141 -0.13 12.77 -40.01
C GLU A 141 -0.64 11.45 -39.44
N GLN A 142 -0.45 10.35 -40.18
CA GLN A 142 -0.78 9.00 -39.72
C GLN A 142 0.03 8.60 -38.47
N LYS A 143 1.34 8.89 -38.46
CA LYS A 143 2.19 8.65 -37.28
C LYS A 143 1.74 9.47 -36.07
N ARG A 144 1.30 10.71 -36.30
CA ARG A 144 0.74 11.57 -35.26
C ARG A 144 -0.56 11.01 -34.69
N GLU A 145 -1.48 10.54 -35.54
CA GLU A 145 -2.73 9.92 -35.08
C GLU A 145 -2.48 8.66 -34.24
N ILE A 146 -1.48 7.84 -34.59
CA ILE A 146 -1.06 6.69 -33.79
C ILE A 146 -0.59 7.15 -32.40
N VAL A 147 0.31 8.13 -32.34
CA VAL A 147 0.84 8.64 -31.07
C VAL A 147 -0.23 9.30 -30.21
N GLU A 148 -1.15 10.07 -30.81
CA GLU A 148 -2.25 10.74 -30.09
C GLU A 148 -3.31 9.78 -29.56
N SER A 149 -3.38 8.54 -30.08
CA SER A 149 -4.27 7.50 -29.56
C SER A 149 -3.80 6.89 -28.22
N ASP A 150 -2.55 7.12 -27.82
CA ASP A 150 -2.03 6.62 -26.54
C ASP A 150 -2.42 7.55 -25.37
N PRO A 151 -3.28 7.11 -24.43
CA PRO A 151 -3.74 7.93 -23.33
C PRO A 151 -2.64 8.34 -22.36
N ASN A 152 -1.57 7.52 -22.23
CA ASN A 152 -0.52 7.74 -21.24
C ASN A 152 0.74 8.41 -21.81
N LYS A 153 0.76 8.71 -23.12
CA LYS A 153 1.87 9.40 -23.80
C LYS A 153 3.23 8.69 -23.62
N VAL A 154 3.21 7.36 -23.68
CA VAL A 154 4.37 6.46 -23.79
C VAL A 154 5.12 6.70 -25.10
N PHE A 155 4.37 6.95 -26.18
CA PHE A 155 4.90 7.20 -27.52
C PHE A 155 5.03 8.69 -27.81
N HIS A 156 6.07 9.07 -28.56
CA HIS A 156 6.31 10.45 -29.01
C HIS A 156 6.74 10.46 -30.47
N LEU A 157 6.37 11.53 -31.18
CA LEU A 157 6.84 11.78 -32.54
C LEU A 157 8.07 12.68 -32.52
N ASN A 158 9.18 12.24 -33.13
CA ASN A 158 10.38 13.05 -33.22
C ASN A 158 10.28 14.10 -34.34
N GLU A 159 9.74 15.27 -34.04
CA GLU A 159 9.53 16.34 -35.04
C GLU A 159 10.80 17.12 -35.39
N GLN A 160 11.80 17.14 -34.50
CA GLN A 160 12.95 18.05 -34.61
C GLN A 160 14.15 17.50 -35.38
N GLY A 161 14.13 16.22 -35.81
CA GLY A 161 15.20 15.62 -36.61
C GLY A 161 16.52 15.54 -35.83
N GLY A 162 16.62 14.54 -34.94
CA GLY A 162 17.87 14.17 -34.25
C GLY A 162 18.53 12.93 -34.89
N SER A 163 19.34 12.20 -34.09
CA SER A 163 20.03 10.95 -34.49
C SER A 163 19.12 9.82 -35.03
N PHE A 164 17.80 10.00 -34.90
CA PHE A 164 16.73 9.04 -35.17
C PHE A 164 15.89 9.41 -36.41
N GLY A 165 16.26 10.45 -37.15
CA GLY A 165 15.52 10.88 -38.33
C GLY A 165 14.25 11.67 -37.99
N LYS A 166 13.79 12.48 -38.94
CA LYS A 166 12.62 13.35 -38.76
C LYS A 166 11.34 12.51 -38.95
N GLY A 167 10.46 12.51 -37.95
CA GLY A 167 9.19 11.80 -37.99
C GLY A 167 9.24 10.32 -37.58
N GLU A 168 10.23 9.90 -36.80
CA GLU A 168 10.22 8.56 -36.17
C GLU A 168 9.35 8.56 -34.90
N ILE A 169 8.60 7.47 -34.68
CA ILE A 169 7.90 7.24 -33.41
C ILE A 169 8.91 6.64 -32.42
N VAL A 170 9.07 7.31 -31.29
CA VAL A 170 9.98 6.88 -30.21
C VAL A 170 9.19 6.58 -28.95
N VAL A 171 9.65 5.60 -28.18
CA VAL A 171 9.10 5.27 -26.87
C VAL A 171 9.89 6.07 -25.83
N ALA A 172 9.26 7.03 -25.17
CA ALA A 172 9.97 7.86 -24.17
C ALA A 172 9.85 7.29 -22.76
N LYS A 173 8.66 6.81 -22.38
CA LYS A 173 8.37 6.27 -21.04
C LYS A 173 7.64 4.93 -21.13
N PRO A 174 8.37 3.85 -21.45
CA PRO A 174 7.77 2.52 -21.50
C PRO A 174 7.00 2.21 -20.22
N GLU A 175 7.55 2.59 -19.06
CA GLU A 175 6.94 2.38 -17.77
C GLU A 175 5.57 3.05 -17.59
N ASP A 176 5.13 4.01 -18.39
CA ASP A 176 3.79 4.60 -18.22
C ASP A 176 2.70 3.80 -18.97
N CYS A 177 3.07 2.73 -19.68
CA CYS A 177 2.11 1.90 -20.39
C CYS A 177 1.18 1.13 -19.44
N THR A 178 -0.13 1.24 -19.70
CA THR A 178 -1.19 0.53 -18.97
C THR A 178 -1.72 -0.69 -19.73
N PHE A 179 -1.11 -1.08 -20.84
CA PHE A 179 -1.57 -2.17 -21.71
C PHE A 179 -3.01 -1.98 -22.24
N CYS A 180 -3.42 -0.74 -22.54
CA CYS A 180 -4.75 -0.46 -23.10
C CYS A 180 -4.95 -0.92 -24.55
N GLU A 181 -3.85 -1.25 -25.26
CA GLU A 181 -3.84 -1.66 -26.67
C GLU A 181 -4.33 -0.60 -27.68
N ASP A 182 -4.78 0.58 -27.25
CA ASP A 182 -5.31 1.64 -28.14
C ASP A 182 -4.35 1.97 -29.30
N VAL A 183 -3.07 2.20 -28.97
CA VAL A 183 -2.01 2.48 -29.94
C VAL A 183 -1.74 1.31 -30.89
N VAL A 184 -1.89 0.07 -30.42
CA VAL A 184 -1.67 -1.14 -31.22
C VAL A 184 -2.81 -1.30 -32.22
N VAL A 185 -4.05 -1.13 -31.77
CA VAL A 185 -5.24 -1.18 -32.62
C VAL A 185 -5.20 -0.09 -33.66
N LYS A 186 -4.95 1.17 -33.24
CA LYS A 186 -4.88 2.31 -34.16
C LYS A 186 -3.76 2.17 -35.19
N ALA A 187 -2.58 1.71 -34.76
CA ALA A 187 -1.46 1.49 -35.68
C ALA A 187 -1.77 0.40 -36.71
N LYS A 188 -2.44 -0.69 -36.32
CA LYS A 188 -2.89 -1.75 -37.23
C LYS A 188 -3.94 -1.27 -38.22
N GLU A 189 -4.90 -0.46 -37.77
CA GLU A 189 -5.93 0.14 -38.65
C GLU A 189 -5.31 1.06 -39.71
N ILE A 190 -4.36 1.91 -39.32
CA ILE A 190 -3.70 2.88 -40.20
C ILE A 190 -2.72 2.20 -41.16
N ALA A 191 -1.92 1.24 -40.66
CA ALA A 191 -0.90 0.56 -41.45
C ALA A 191 -1.46 -0.59 -42.31
N GLY A 192 -2.63 -1.12 -41.95
CA GLY A 192 -3.21 -2.31 -42.59
C GLY A 192 -2.54 -3.64 -42.19
N GLU A 193 -1.50 -3.59 -41.36
CA GLU A 193 -0.76 -4.74 -40.84
C GLU A 193 -0.22 -4.46 -39.42
N GLU A 194 0.23 -5.49 -38.71
CA GLU A 194 0.75 -5.37 -37.35
C GLU A 194 2.14 -4.74 -37.34
N CYS A 195 2.28 -3.56 -36.75
CA CYS A 195 3.55 -2.82 -36.71
C CYS A 195 3.99 -2.41 -35.30
N ILE A 196 3.12 -2.50 -34.30
CA ILE A 196 3.44 -2.25 -32.89
C ILE A 196 2.96 -3.46 -32.08
N SER A 197 3.82 -4.00 -31.22
CA SER A 197 3.46 -5.06 -30.27
C SER A 197 3.96 -4.67 -28.88
N ILE A 198 3.07 -4.81 -27.89
CA ILE A 198 3.33 -4.54 -26.49
C ILE A 198 3.12 -5.85 -25.74
N ARG A 199 4.13 -6.33 -25.02
CA ARG A 199 4.05 -7.57 -24.23
C ARG A 199 4.59 -7.36 -22.82
N PRO A 200 4.06 -8.04 -21.80
CA PRO A 200 4.63 -7.98 -20.46
C PRO A 200 5.96 -8.74 -20.39
N ASP A 201 6.99 -8.13 -19.79
CA ASP A 201 8.18 -8.85 -19.35
C ASP A 201 7.86 -9.66 -18.08
N MET A 202 7.67 -10.97 -18.23
CA MET A 202 7.33 -11.86 -17.13
C MET A 202 8.43 -12.00 -16.06
N ASN A 203 9.63 -11.43 -16.31
CA ASN A 203 10.74 -11.42 -15.36
C ASN A 203 10.97 -10.04 -14.72
N HIS A 204 10.20 -9.01 -15.08
CA HIS A 204 10.37 -7.65 -14.58
C HIS A 204 9.06 -7.09 -14.03
N PHE A 205 9.03 -6.92 -12.71
CA PHE A 205 7.88 -6.45 -11.96
C PHE A 205 8.13 -5.07 -11.39
N ILE A 206 7.17 -4.17 -11.58
CA ILE A 206 7.14 -2.84 -10.98
C ILE A 206 6.08 -2.87 -9.88
N TYR A 207 6.49 -2.75 -8.63
CA TYR A 207 5.59 -2.74 -7.47
C TYR A 207 5.26 -1.30 -7.05
N THR A 208 4.00 -1.07 -6.71
CA THR A 208 3.54 0.14 -6.03
C THR A 208 3.00 -0.27 -4.67
N VAL A 209 3.56 0.30 -3.60
CA VAL A 209 3.20 0.02 -2.21
C VAL A 209 2.84 1.31 -1.52
N GLU A 210 1.59 1.43 -1.11
CA GLU A 210 1.05 2.56 -0.37
C GLU A 210 0.65 2.08 1.04
N THR A 211 1.21 2.75 2.05
CA THR A 211 1.01 2.42 3.47
C THR A 211 0.02 3.37 4.12
N ILE A 212 -0.59 2.94 5.23
CA ILE A 212 -1.50 3.77 6.03
C ILE A 212 -0.82 4.55 7.16
N GLY A 213 0.51 4.67 7.13
CA GLY A 213 1.30 5.37 8.16
C GLY A 213 1.71 4.53 9.37
N SER A 214 1.19 3.30 9.52
CA SER A 214 1.59 2.39 10.60
C SER A 214 3.01 1.85 10.43
N LEU A 215 3.45 1.69 9.19
CA LEU A 215 4.78 1.21 8.81
C LEU A 215 5.25 1.95 7.57
N ALA A 216 6.56 2.11 7.42
CA ALA A 216 7.13 2.60 6.16
C ALA A 216 6.99 1.55 5.03
N PRO A 217 6.84 1.96 3.76
CA PRO A 217 6.67 1.04 2.64
C PRO A 217 7.78 -0.02 2.53
N GLU A 218 9.04 0.37 2.74
CA GLU A 218 10.18 -0.56 2.68
C GLU A 218 10.13 -1.60 3.78
N GLN A 219 9.59 -1.23 4.95
CA GLN A 219 9.41 -2.15 6.07
C GLN A 219 8.31 -3.16 5.75
N VAL A 220 7.19 -2.73 5.14
CA VAL A 220 6.13 -3.65 4.71
C VAL A 220 6.68 -4.71 3.76
N VAL A 221 7.46 -4.31 2.75
CA VAL A 221 8.07 -5.26 1.79
C VAL A 221 9.01 -6.23 2.49
N LYS A 222 9.88 -5.74 3.39
CA LYS A 222 10.81 -6.58 4.15
C LYS A 222 10.08 -7.59 5.03
N GLU A 223 9.04 -7.18 5.74
CA GLU A 223 8.28 -8.07 6.62
C GLU A 223 7.43 -9.07 5.83
N GLY A 224 6.93 -8.69 4.64
CA GLY A 224 6.32 -9.63 3.71
C GLY A 224 7.29 -10.74 3.28
N LEU A 225 8.54 -10.39 2.94
CA LEU A 225 9.59 -11.37 2.61
C LEU A 225 9.98 -12.22 3.82
N HIS A 226 10.06 -11.64 5.01
CA HIS A 226 10.30 -12.40 6.25
C HIS A 226 9.18 -13.41 6.53
N ALA A 227 7.92 -13.00 6.36
CA ALA A 227 6.77 -13.90 6.54
C ALA A 227 6.81 -15.07 5.55
N LEU A 228 7.19 -14.81 4.28
CA LEU A 228 7.36 -15.87 3.30
C LEU A 228 8.50 -16.83 3.68
N LYS A 229 9.66 -16.28 4.08
CA LYS A 229 10.81 -17.07 4.53
C LYS A 229 10.44 -17.96 5.73
N TYR A 230 9.76 -17.38 6.72
CA TYR A 230 9.33 -18.11 7.92
C TYR A 230 8.43 -19.29 7.57
N LYS A 231 7.41 -19.09 6.71
CA LYS A 231 6.52 -20.16 6.25
C LYS A 231 7.25 -21.28 5.52
N MET A 232 8.26 -20.95 4.71
CA MET A 232 9.07 -21.96 4.01
C MET A 232 9.94 -22.77 4.98
N GLN A 233 10.49 -22.11 6.02
CA GLN A 233 11.25 -22.78 7.07
C GLN A 233 10.36 -23.72 7.90
N GLU A 234 9.16 -23.26 8.26
CA GLU A 234 8.17 -24.06 8.98
C GLU A 234 7.80 -25.33 8.20
N LEU A 235 7.50 -25.20 6.90
CA LEU A 235 7.22 -26.34 6.03
C LEU A 235 8.42 -27.31 5.96
N THR A 236 9.64 -26.79 5.86
CA THR A 236 10.86 -27.61 5.83
C THR A 236 11.03 -28.41 7.11
N ASN A 237 10.80 -27.78 8.27
CA ASN A 237 10.92 -28.44 9.57
C ASN A 237 9.87 -29.55 9.73
N HIS A 238 8.61 -29.31 9.36
CA HIS A 238 7.56 -30.33 9.46
C HIS A 238 7.80 -31.51 8.50
N THR A 239 8.25 -31.23 7.28
CA THR A 239 8.58 -32.28 6.31
C THR A 239 9.78 -33.12 6.75
N ALA A 240 10.80 -32.51 7.36
CA ALA A 240 11.91 -33.22 7.96
C ALA A 240 11.48 -34.13 9.11
N ALA A 241 10.66 -33.63 10.05
CA ALA A 241 10.14 -34.41 11.16
C ALA A 241 9.34 -35.64 10.69
N ILE A 242 8.49 -35.48 9.68
CA ILE A 242 7.73 -36.59 9.09
C ILE A 242 8.66 -37.64 8.46
N ALA A 243 9.72 -37.21 7.78
CA ALA A 243 10.68 -38.12 7.16
C ALA A 243 11.45 -38.94 8.22
N GLU A 244 11.82 -38.31 9.34
CA GLU A 244 12.46 -38.99 10.47
C GLU A 244 11.53 -40.03 11.12
N ASP A 245 10.27 -39.67 11.36
CA ASP A 245 9.25 -40.58 11.91
C ASP A 245 9.03 -41.80 11.00
N GLN A 246 8.99 -41.61 9.68
CA GLN A 246 8.84 -42.70 8.71
C GLN A 246 10.05 -43.64 8.70
N GLN A 247 11.27 -43.11 8.86
CA GLN A 247 12.49 -43.93 8.95
C GLN A 247 12.50 -44.78 10.23
N LEU A 248 12.06 -44.22 11.36
CA LEU A 248 11.97 -44.93 12.63
C LEU A 248 10.90 -46.04 12.58
N GLN A 249 9.74 -45.78 11.99
CA GLN A 249 8.68 -46.78 11.81
C GLN A 249 9.09 -47.92 10.86
N GLY A 250 9.82 -47.61 9.79
CA GLY A 250 10.35 -48.61 8.86
C GLY A 250 11.41 -49.53 9.48
N GLN A 251 12.24 -49.02 10.40
CA GLN A 251 13.24 -49.83 11.11
C GLN A 251 12.62 -50.73 12.19
N GLY A 252 11.56 -50.28 12.87
CA GLY A 252 10.83 -51.10 13.85
C GLY A 252 10.06 -52.27 13.24
N ALA A 253 9.59 -52.14 11.99
CA ALA A 253 8.91 -53.22 11.27
C ALA A 253 9.87 -54.30 10.73
N ALA A 254 11.17 -53.99 10.60
CA ALA A 254 12.19 -54.91 10.08
C ALA A 254 12.86 -55.76 11.19
N MET A 255 12.58 -55.50 12.47
CA MET A 255 13.16 -56.20 13.62
C MET A 255 12.21 -57.19 14.32
N ASN A 256 11.00 -57.40 13.80
CA ASN A 256 10.05 -58.42 14.28
C ASN A 256 9.88 -59.56 13.27
#